data_AF-A0A0G2F158-F1
#
_entry.id   AF-A0A0G2F158-F1
#
_cell.length_a   1.000
_cell.length_b   1.000
_cell.length_c   1.000
_cell.angle_alpha   90.00
_cell.angle_beta   90.00
_cell.angle_gamma   90.00
#
_symmetry.space_group_name_H-M   'P 1'
#
loop_
_entity.id
_entity.type
_entity.pdbx_description
1 polymer ?
#
loop_
_entity_poly.entity_id
_entity_poly.type
_entity_poly.pdbx_seq_one_letter_code
_entity_poly.pdbx_strand_id
1 'polypeptide(L)'
;MAAIAYEDFSGSNELWIMPNDCLHMTALEVDFSKTVDEIEKLVNVVLPNAERITDYPFDHRARLIKPMVSFDAAALALSFVPASGEALPTGRTRQEDDYTYHHLRRDLFTLCQESGVNVGSRYIVPSAHLTIGRFNSPNVFEVGDALDGNIALDQTLRSQLIEEIKGINDWLEKALWPNENGAIAQDGEWIVGEEFGLDLHKGNLWYGGGERVKIGKGFKR
;
A
#
# COMPACT_ATOMS: atom_id res chain seq x y z
N MET A 1 7.58 11.45 -15.64
CA MET A 1 8.97 11.01 -15.94
C MET A 1 9.90 11.80 -15.03
N ALA A 2 10.25 11.23 -13.88
CA ALA A 2 11.23 11.80 -12.95
C ALA A 2 12.48 10.93 -13.03
N ALA A 3 13.65 11.56 -13.18
CA ALA A 3 14.93 10.88 -13.14
C ALA A 3 15.17 10.40 -11.70
N ILE A 4 15.24 9.07 -11.52
CA ILE A 4 15.79 8.47 -10.31
C ILE A 4 17.30 8.61 -10.44
N ALA A 5 17.88 9.56 -9.72
CA ALA A 5 19.32 9.60 -9.54
C ALA A 5 19.71 8.32 -8.77
N TYR A 6 20.43 7.42 -9.44
CA TYR A 6 21.18 6.37 -8.77
C TYR A 6 22.35 7.05 -8.04
N GLU A 7 22.11 7.47 -6.81
CA GLU A 7 23.16 7.36 -5.80
C GLU A 7 22.84 6.07 -5.04
N ASP A 8 23.70 5.08 -5.23
CA ASP A 8 23.54 3.70 -4.78
C ASP A 8 23.26 3.62 -3.27
N PHE A 9 21.99 3.45 -2.89
CA PHE A 9 21.64 2.64 -1.72
C PHE A 9 21.77 1.13 -2.02
N SER A 10 22.25 0.76 -3.21
CA SER A 10 22.62 -0.63 -3.56
C SER A 10 23.91 -1.11 -2.87
N GLY A 11 24.55 -0.23 -2.09
CA GLY A 11 25.78 -0.54 -1.34
C GLY A 11 25.58 -1.26 0.00
N SER A 12 24.35 -1.38 0.52
CA SER A 12 24.09 -2.21 1.70
C SER A 12 23.26 -3.43 1.31
N ASN A 13 23.74 -4.62 1.65
CA ASN A 13 22.97 -5.89 1.57
C ASN A 13 21.72 -5.89 2.48
N GLU A 14 21.32 -4.73 3.01
CA GLU A 14 20.41 -4.58 4.13
C GLU A 14 19.06 -3.97 3.76
N LEU A 15 18.92 -3.38 2.56
CA LEU A 15 17.65 -2.86 2.07
C LEU A 15 17.31 -3.48 0.70
N TRP A 16 16.21 -4.22 0.65
CA TRP A 16 15.62 -4.71 -0.59
C TRP A 16 14.52 -3.75 -1.07
N ILE A 17 14.59 -3.31 -2.32
CA ILE A 17 13.57 -2.45 -2.93
C ILE A 17 12.55 -3.30 -3.70
N MET A 18 11.27 -2.98 -3.53
CA MET A 18 10.17 -3.67 -4.23
C MET A 18 10.27 -3.39 -5.74
N PRO A 19 10.30 -4.43 -6.60
CA PRO A 19 10.20 -4.24 -8.04
C PRO A 19 8.91 -3.51 -8.43
N ASN A 20 8.96 -2.67 -9.46
CA ASN A 20 7.81 -1.84 -9.86
C ASN A 20 6.58 -2.66 -10.25
N ASP A 21 6.77 -3.80 -10.90
CA ASP A 21 5.71 -4.73 -11.29
C ASP A 21 5.10 -5.51 -10.10
N CYS A 22 5.74 -5.43 -8.94
CA CYS A 22 5.31 -6.04 -7.69
C CYS A 22 4.64 -5.04 -6.72
N LEU A 23 4.67 -3.74 -7.03
CA LEU A 23 4.05 -2.70 -6.21
C LEU A 23 2.53 -2.89 -6.17
N HIS A 24 1.98 -3.00 -4.97
CA HIS A 24 0.54 -3.09 -4.74
C HIS A 24 0.18 -2.47 -3.38
N MET A 25 -1.07 -2.03 -3.27
CA MET A 25 -1.69 -1.67 -1.99
C MET A 25 -2.69 -2.77 -1.62
N THR A 26 -2.57 -3.33 -0.42
CA THR A 26 -3.53 -4.33 0.06
C THR A 26 -4.80 -3.66 0.57
N ALA A 27 -5.89 -3.77 -0.19
CA ALA A 27 -7.22 -3.29 0.22
C ALA A 27 -7.83 -4.15 1.34
N LEU A 28 -7.64 -5.47 1.30
CA LEU A 28 -8.08 -6.41 2.33
C LEU A 28 -7.19 -7.67 2.31
N GLU A 29 -6.67 -8.06 3.48
CA GLU A 29 -6.08 -9.39 3.68
C GLU A 29 -7.17 -10.33 4.19
N VAL A 30 -7.48 -11.38 3.44
CA VAL A 30 -8.55 -12.32 3.81
C VAL A 30 -8.09 -13.28 4.89
N ASP A 31 -6.90 -13.88 4.74
CA ASP A 31 -6.27 -14.77 5.71
C ASP A 31 -4.76 -14.85 5.43
N PHE A 32 -3.99 -15.46 6.32
CA PHE A 32 -2.53 -15.55 6.24
C PHE A 32 -1.98 -16.80 6.94
N SER A 33 -0.74 -17.18 6.62
CA SER A 33 -0.04 -18.35 7.21
C SER A 33 -0.83 -19.67 7.11
N LYS A 34 -1.51 -19.87 5.98
CA LYS A 34 -2.28 -21.08 5.68
C LYS A 34 -1.51 -21.98 4.73
N THR A 35 -1.84 -23.27 4.78
CA THR A 35 -1.41 -24.22 3.76
C THR A 35 -2.04 -23.91 2.41
N VAL A 36 -1.43 -24.42 1.33
CA VAL A 36 -1.98 -24.26 -0.03
C VAL A 36 -3.42 -24.78 -0.10
N ASP A 37 -3.69 -25.97 0.45
CA ASP A 37 -5.04 -26.56 0.45
C ASP A 37 -6.08 -25.71 1.19
N GLU A 38 -5.70 -25.06 2.28
CA GLU A 38 -6.57 -24.13 3.01
C GLU A 38 -6.84 -22.86 2.20
N ILE A 39 -5.81 -22.32 1.53
CA ILE A 39 -5.96 -21.16 0.62
C ILE A 39 -6.87 -21.51 -0.55
N GLU A 40 -6.71 -22.68 -1.19
CA GLU A 40 -7.58 -23.10 -2.29
C GLU A 40 -9.04 -23.25 -1.85
N LYS A 41 -9.28 -23.79 -0.65
CA LYS A 41 -10.63 -23.85 -0.08
C LYS A 41 -11.22 -22.46 0.12
N LEU A 42 -10.44 -21.52 0.68
CA LEU A 42 -10.89 -20.13 0.85
C LEU A 42 -11.22 -19.48 -0.50
N VAL A 43 -10.34 -19.64 -1.49
CA VAL A 43 -10.56 -19.10 -2.84
C VAL A 43 -11.83 -19.66 -3.45
N ASN A 44 -12.08 -20.96 -3.34
CA ASN A 44 -13.31 -21.59 -3.85
C ASN A 44 -14.59 -21.04 -3.20
N VAL A 45 -14.53 -20.58 -1.94
CA VAL A 45 -15.67 -19.95 -1.25
C VAL A 45 -15.89 -18.52 -1.76
N VAL A 46 -14.81 -17.75 -1.99
CA VAL A 46 -14.90 -16.36 -2.49
C VAL A 46 -15.28 -16.30 -3.98
N LEU A 47 -14.80 -17.26 -4.78
CA LEU A 47 -14.84 -17.23 -6.24
C LEU A 47 -16.23 -16.90 -6.83
N PRO A 48 -17.35 -17.47 -6.34
CA PRO A 48 -18.69 -17.13 -6.84
C PRO A 48 -19.07 -15.65 -6.68
N ASN A 49 -18.47 -14.95 -5.71
CA ASN A 49 -18.68 -13.53 -5.42
C ASN A 49 -17.51 -12.64 -5.87
N ALA A 50 -16.46 -13.23 -6.47
CA ALA A 50 -15.22 -12.51 -6.76
C ALA A 50 -15.47 -11.29 -7.65
N GLU A 51 -16.38 -11.35 -8.62
CA GLU A 51 -16.72 -10.20 -9.47
C GLU A 51 -17.31 -9.03 -8.68
N ARG A 52 -18.29 -9.32 -7.82
CA ARG A 52 -18.91 -8.29 -6.97
C ARG A 52 -17.89 -7.62 -6.06
N ILE A 53 -16.88 -8.36 -5.60
CA ILE A 53 -15.80 -7.85 -4.75
C ILE A 53 -14.79 -7.06 -5.58
N THR A 54 -14.29 -7.62 -6.68
CA THR A 54 -13.20 -7.03 -7.46
C THR A 54 -13.63 -5.78 -8.22
N ASP A 55 -14.89 -5.73 -8.65
CA ASP A 55 -15.44 -4.60 -9.40
C ASP A 55 -15.97 -3.50 -8.48
N TYR A 56 -15.97 -3.72 -7.16
CA TYR A 56 -16.60 -2.81 -6.20
C TYR A 56 -16.10 -1.35 -6.31
N PRO A 57 -14.79 -1.06 -6.52
CA PRO A 57 -14.32 0.31 -6.70
C PRO A 57 -14.81 0.99 -7.99
N PHE A 58 -15.36 0.26 -8.97
CA PHE A 58 -15.89 0.83 -10.20
C PHE A 58 -16.99 1.86 -9.93
N ASP A 59 -17.87 1.54 -8.97
CA ASP A 59 -18.97 2.40 -8.51
C ASP A 59 -18.65 3.09 -7.16
N HIS A 60 -17.62 2.65 -6.43
CA HIS A 60 -17.23 3.15 -5.11
C HIS A 60 -15.80 3.71 -5.10
N ARG A 61 -15.63 4.86 -5.74
CA ARG A 61 -14.33 5.41 -6.15
C ARG A 61 -13.59 6.14 -5.04
N ALA A 62 -13.12 5.45 -4.01
CA ALA A 62 -12.37 6.08 -2.92
C ALA A 62 -11.11 6.83 -3.41
N ARG A 63 -10.91 8.07 -2.94
CA ARG A 63 -9.74 8.90 -3.26
C ARG A 63 -8.70 8.86 -2.15
N LEU A 64 -7.45 8.77 -2.58
CA LEU A 64 -6.25 8.79 -1.77
C LEU A 64 -5.34 9.92 -2.25
N ILE A 65 -4.80 10.70 -1.32
CA ILE A 65 -3.93 11.85 -1.59
C ILE A 65 -2.81 11.91 -0.56
N LYS A 66 -2.00 12.96 -0.67
CA LYS A 66 -0.93 13.30 0.28
C LYS A 66 0.03 12.13 0.51
N PRO A 67 0.68 11.63 -0.56
CA PRO A 67 1.66 10.57 -0.46
C PRO A 67 2.78 10.96 0.50
N MET A 68 3.20 10.02 1.35
CA MET A 68 4.30 10.20 2.30
C MET A 68 5.05 8.89 2.52
N VAL A 69 6.38 8.93 2.47
CA VAL A 69 7.23 7.81 2.84
C VAL A 69 7.31 7.73 4.37
N SER A 70 7.07 6.53 4.87
CA SER A 70 7.16 6.15 6.28
C SER A 70 7.95 4.85 6.39
N PHE A 71 8.51 4.57 7.57
CA PHE A 71 9.22 3.33 7.80
C PHE A 71 9.06 2.87 9.25
N ASP A 72 9.22 1.57 9.46
CA ASP A 72 9.32 0.95 10.77
C ASP A 72 10.56 0.03 10.84
N ALA A 73 10.62 -0.87 11.81
CA ALA A 73 11.74 -1.79 11.96
C ALA A 73 11.86 -2.83 10.82
N ALA A 74 10.81 -3.01 10.00
CA ALA A 74 10.75 -4.05 8.97
C ALA A 74 10.79 -3.50 7.54
N ALA A 75 10.18 -2.33 7.29
CA ALA A 75 9.95 -1.88 5.92
C ALA A 75 9.83 -0.36 5.77
N LEU A 76 9.98 0.06 4.50
CA LEU A 76 9.59 1.38 4.01
C LEU A 76 8.28 1.25 3.27
N ALA A 77 7.37 2.20 3.49
CA ALA A 77 6.07 2.26 2.86
C ALA A 77 5.72 3.66 2.36
N LEU A 78 5.17 3.74 1.15
CA LEU A 78 4.51 4.93 0.64
C LEU A 78 3.05 4.89 1.08
N SER A 79 2.67 5.80 1.97
CA SER A 79 1.34 5.86 2.57
C SER A 79 0.54 7.04 2.03
N PHE A 80 -0.79 6.92 2.07
CA PHE A 80 -1.75 7.91 1.62
C PHE A 80 -2.84 8.12 2.67
N VAL A 81 -3.55 9.25 2.57
CA VAL A 81 -4.73 9.53 3.39
C VAL A 81 -5.97 9.70 2.51
N PRO A 82 -7.19 9.44 3.05
CA PRO A 82 -8.42 9.74 2.31
C PRO A 82 -8.52 11.23 1.95
N ALA A 83 -9.04 11.54 0.75
CA ALA A 83 -9.21 12.92 0.29
C ALA A 83 -10.45 13.64 0.86
N SER A 84 -11.21 13.01 1.76
CA SER A 84 -12.45 13.59 2.28
C SER A 84 -12.20 14.94 2.95
N GLY A 85 -12.90 15.97 2.48
CA GLY A 85 -12.77 17.34 2.98
C GLY A 85 -11.77 18.19 2.19
N GLU A 86 -11.12 17.63 1.18
CA GLU A 86 -10.20 18.34 0.29
C GLU A 86 -10.94 18.88 -0.94
N ALA A 87 -10.25 19.64 -1.79
CA ALA A 87 -10.87 20.15 -3.00
C ALA A 87 -11.27 19.01 -3.95
N LEU A 88 -12.37 19.23 -4.66
CA LEU A 88 -12.92 18.28 -5.60
C LEU A 88 -12.30 18.47 -6.99
N PRO A 89 -11.86 17.40 -7.67
CA PRO A 89 -11.48 17.47 -9.07
C PRO A 89 -12.71 17.75 -9.93
N THR A 90 -12.48 18.26 -11.15
CA THR A 90 -13.55 18.51 -12.12
C THR A 90 -14.38 17.24 -12.35
N GLY A 91 -15.71 17.37 -12.32
CA GLY A 91 -16.63 16.26 -12.57
C GLY A 91 -16.96 15.41 -11.35
N ARG A 92 -16.37 15.70 -10.17
CA ARG A 92 -16.67 15.00 -8.92
C ARG A 92 -17.48 15.87 -7.98
N THR A 93 -18.47 15.26 -7.33
CA THR A 93 -19.34 15.89 -6.34
C THR A 93 -18.84 15.63 -4.92
N ARG A 94 -19.29 16.46 -3.97
CA ARG A 94 -18.97 16.27 -2.54
C ARG A 94 -19.49 14.94 -2.01
N GLN A 95 -20.68 14.53 -2.44
CA GLN A 95 -21.31 13.29 -2.01
C GLN A 95 -20.49 12.05 -2.44
N GLU A 96 -19.89 12.08 -3.63
CA GLU A 96 -18.97 11.02 -4.09
C GLU A 96 -17.67 11.00 -3.27
N ASP A 97 -17.33 12.09 -2.58
CA ASP A 97 -16.11 12.23 -1.79
C ASP A 97 -16.27 11.86 -0.32
N ASP A 98 -17.51 11.89 0.17
CA ASP A 98 -17.86 11.35 1.49
C ASP A 98 -17.52 9.84 1.57
N TYR A 99 -17.44 9.16 0.41
CA TYR A 99 -16.97 7.78 0.32
C TYR A 99 -15.44 7.67 0.40
N THR A 100 -14.93 7.56 1.63
CA THR A 100 -13.51 7.36 1.92
C THR A 100 -13.00 5.93 1.68
N TYR A 101 -11.66 5.78 1.63
CA TYR A 101 -11.01 4.46 1.62
C TYR A 101 -11.37 3.58 2.82
N HIS A 102 -11.71 4.17 3.97
CA HIS A 102 -12.18 3.40 5.12
C HIS A 102 -13.56 2.76 4.87
N HIS A 103 -14.45 3.45 4.16
CA HIS A 103 -15.71 2.85 3.70
C HIS A 103 -15.44 1.69 2.74
N LEU A 104 -14.52 1.87 1.78
CA LEU A 104 -14.12 0.81 0.86
C LEU A 104 -13.68 -0.45 1.61
N ARG A 105 -12.75 -0.32 2.57
CA ARG A 105 -12.25 -1.47 3.34
C ARG A 105 -13.34 -2.15 4.16
N ARG A 106 -14.21 -1.37 4.82
CA ARG A 106 -15.35 -1.91 5.58
C ARG A 106 -16.28 -2.69 4.66
N ASP A 107 -16.60 -2.14 3.50
CA ASP A 107 -17.54 -2.76 2.58
C ASP A 107 -16.93 -4.02 1.98
N LEU A 108 -15.65 -4.01 1.60
CA LEU A 108 -14.94 -5.21 1.15
C LEU A 108 -14.92 -6.31 2.22
N PHE A 109 -14.69 -5.95 3.48
CA PHE A 109 -14.79 -6.89 4.60
C PHE A 109 -16.19 -7.53 4.66
N THR A 110 -17.24 -6.72 4.59
CA THR A 110 -18.63 -7.20 4.58
C THR A 110 -18.90 -8.10 3.38
N LEU A 111 -18.49 -7.72 2.17
CA LEU A 111 -18.68 -8.52 0.96
C LEU A 111 -17.96 -9.88 1.05
N CYS A 112 -16.76 -9.92 1.64
CA CYS A 112 -16.05 -11.18 1.90
C CYS A 112 -16.75 -12.03 2.96
N GLN A 113 -17.27 -11.44 4.05
CA GLN A 113 -18.06 -12.18 5.03
C GLN A 113 -19.35 -12.74 4.44
N GLU A 114 -20.06 -11.96 3.62
CA GLU A 114 -21.27 -12.40 2.91
C GLU A 114 -20.98 -13.54 1.93
N SER A 115 -19.75 -13.65 1.41
CA SER A 115 -19.33 -14.80 0.58
C SER A 115 -19.10 -16.09 1.38
N GLY A 116 -19.16 -16.03 2.71
CA GLY A 116 -18.98 -17.18 3.61
C GLY A 116 -17.55 -17.33 4.15
N VAL A 117 -16.67 -16.35 3.92
CA VAL A 117 -15.30 -16.36 4.46
C VAL A 117 -15.22 -15.63 5.79
N ASN A 118 -14.59 -16.29 6.77
CA ASN A 118 -14.17 -15.60 7.98
C ASN A 118 -12.86 -14.86 7.72
N VAL A 119 -12.91 -13.52 7.70
CA VAL A 119 -11.75 -12.68 7.44
C VAL A 119 -10.83 -12.65 8.67
N GLY A 120 -9.66 -13.28 8.54
CA GLY A 120 -8.64 -13.43 9.58
C GLY A 120 -7.41 -12.53 9.38
N SER A 121 -7.59 -11.27 8.96
CA SER A 121 -6.48 -10.34 8.69
C SER A 121 -5.55 -10.16 9.89
N ARG A 122 -4.24 -10.14 9.67
CA ARG A 122 -3.24 -9.72 10.69
C ARG A 122 -3.35 -8.25 11.03
N TYR A 123 -3.57 -7.44 10.00
CA TYR A 123 -3.52 -5.99 10.10
C TYR A 123 -4.93 -5.45 9.97
N ILE A 124 -5.47 -5.05 11.13
CA ILE A 124 -6.80 -4.44 11.23
C ILE A 124 -6.75 -2.91 11.12
N VAL A 125 -5.56 -2.31 11.22
CA VAL A 125 -5.37 -0.86 11.08
C VAL A 125 -5.57 -0.46 9.61
N PRO A 126 -6.48 0.47 9.31
CA PRO A 126 -6.84 0.78 7.94
C PRO A 126 -5.86 1.78 7.32
N SER A 127 -4.62 1.35 7.07
CA SER A 127 -3.63 2.15 6.35
C SER A 127 -3.73 1.92 4.83
N ALA A 128 -3.72 3.00 4.05
CA ALA A 128 -3.54 2.96 2.61
C ALA A 128 -2.06 3.11 2.29
N HIS A 129 -1.35 2.01 2.04
CA HIS A 129 0.08 2.07 1.75
C HIS A 129 0.54 0.98 0.79
N LEU A 130 1.64 1.26 0.10
CA LEU A 130 2.43 0.27 -0.64
C LEU A 130 3.75 0.07 0.10
N THR A 131 4.18 -1.18 0.27
CA THR A 131 5.55 -1.46 0.67
C THR A 131 6.48 -1.18 -0.51
N ILE A 132 7.41 -0.25 -0.34
CA ILE A 132 8.38 0.15 -1.37
C ILE A 132 9.78 -0.43 -1.12
N GLY A 133 10.06 -0.87 0.11
CA GLY A 133 11.28 -1.59 0.44
C GLY A 133 11.17 -2.31 1.78
N ARG A 134 12.07 -3.27 2.01
CA ARG A 134 12.16 -4.06 3.25
C ARG A 134 13.60 -4.14 3.72
N PHE A 135 13.78 -4.05 5.03
CA PHE A 135 15.07 -4.34 5.62
C PHE A 135 15.31 -5.85 5.61
N ASN A 136 16.51 -6.27 5.18
CA ASN A 136 16.92 -7.68 5.12
C ASN A 136 17.37 -8.22 6.48
N SER A 137 17.53 -7.33 7.46
CA SER A 137 17.83 -7.65 8.85
C SER A 137 16.84 -6.90 9.75
N PRO A 138 16.38 -7.48 10.87
CA PRO A 138 15.64 -6.72 11.89
C PRO A 138 16.53 -5.65 12.57
N ASN A 139 17.85 -5.75 12.39
CA ASN A 139 18.87 -5.04 13.14
C ASN A 139 19.79 -4.21 12.22
N VAL A 140 19.27 -3.58 11.16
CA VAL A 140 20.05 -2.81 10.15
C VAL A 140 20.83 -1.61 10.70
N PHE A 141 20.60 -1.25 11.95
CA PHE A 141 21.33 -0.17 12.61
C PHE A 141 22.22 -0.69 13.74
N GLU A 142 22.34 -2.00 13.96
CA GLU A 142 23.22 -2.54 14.99
C GLU A 142 24.66 -2.63 14.48
N VAL A 143 25.60 -2.28 15.35
CA VAL A 143 27.04 -2.36 15.12
C VAL A 143 27.66 -3.22 16.22
N GLY A 144 28.40 -4.25 15.83
CA GLY A 144 29.02 -5.22 16.75
C GLY A 144 28.65 -6.67 16.39
N ASP A 145 29.19 -7.63 17.14
CA ASP A 145 28.77 -9.03 17.03
C ASP A 145 27.55 -9.23 17.95
N ALA A 146 26.41 -9.67 17.42
CA ALA A 146 25.22 -9.92 18.25
C ALA A 146 25.48 -10.88 19.44
N LEU A 147 26.56 -11.68 19.39
CA LEU A 147 26.99 -12.60 20.45
C LEU A 147 27.87 -11.96 21.55
N ASP A 148 28.38 -10.74 21.34
CA ASP A 148 29.30 -10.07 22.28
C ASP A 148 28.57 -9.31 23.43
N GLY A 149 27.24 -9.22 23.36
CA GLY A 149 26.39 -8.62 24.38
C GLY A 149 26.50 -7.09 24.50
N ASN A 150 27.31 -6.43 23.67
CA ASN A 150 27.47 -4.97 23.62
C ASN A 150 27.00 -4.44 22.25
N ILE A 151 25.71 -4.59 21.98
CA ILE A 151 25.09 -4.04 20.78
C ILE A 151 25.14 -2.51 20.85
N ALA A 152 25.88 -1.88 19.93
CA ALA A 152 25.84 -0.44 19.69
C ALA A 152 24.93 -0.15 18.49
N LEU A 153 24.40 1.07 18.39
CA LEU A 153 23.60 1.51 17.25
C LEU A 153 24.40 2.46 16.36
N ASP A 154 24.38 2.25 15.05
CA ASP A 154 24.89 3.17 14.04
C ASP A 154 23.99 4.41 13.95
N GLN A 155 24.31 5.41 14.77
CA GLN A 155 23.59 6.68 14.76
C GLN A 155 23.79 7.44 13.45
N THR A 156 24.91 7.26 12.75
CA THR A 156 25.19 7.96 11.50
C THR A 156 24.29 7.44 10.39
N LEU A 157 24.24 6.13 10.18
CA LEU A 157 23.35 5.51 9.18
C LEU A 157 21.88 5.82 9.47
N ARG A 158 21.48 5.77 10.74
CA ARG A 158 20.10 6.11 11.14
C ARG A 158 19.76 7.56 10.83
N SER A 159 20.63 8.51 11.16
CA SER A 159 20.42 9.93 10.84
C SER A 159 20.36 10.17 9.34
N GLN A 160 21.24 9.54 8.56
CA GLN A 160 21.21 9.63 7.10
C GLN A 160 19.87 9.16 6.53
N LEU A 161 19.38 7.98 6.93
CA LEU A 161 18.09 7.47 6.47
C LEU A 161 16.93 8.43 6.81
N ILE A 162 16.91 8.98 8.03
CA ILE A 162 15.87 9.91 8.47
C ILE A 162 15.89 11.19 7.62
N GLU A 163 17.07 11.76 7.38
CA GLU A 163 17.19 12.98 6.58
C GLU A 163 16.81 12.74 5.10
N GLU A 164 17.18 11.59 4.52
CA GLU A 164 16.75 11.22 3.17
C GLU A 164 15.23 11.08 3.05
N ILE A 165 14.60 10.36 3.98
CA ILE A 165 13.14 10.20 4.01
C ILE A 165 12.45 11.55 4.20
N LYS A 166 13.00 12.42 5.07
CA LYS A 166 12.50 13.78 5.24
C LYS A 166 12.62 14.58 3.94
N GLY A 167 13.75 14.52 3.24
CA GLY A 167 13.95 15.18 1.95
C GLY A 167 12.95 14.73 0.89
N ILE A 168 12.69 13.42 0.81
CA ILE A 168 11.67 12.84 -0.07
C ILE A 168 10.27 13.36 0.29
N ASN A 169 9.93 13.38 1.57
CA ASN A 169 8.62 13.87 2.03
C ASN A 169 8.44 15.37 1.80
N ASP A 170 9.47 16.18 2.05
CA ASP A 170 9.49 17.62 1.75
C ASP A 170 9.28 17.87 0.24
N TRP A 171 9.77 16.97 -0.62
CA TRP A 171 9.52 17.00 -2.06
C TRP A 171 8.11 16.56 -2.43
N LEU A 172 7.63 15.42 -1.90
CA LEU A 172 6.28 14.90 -2.13
C LEU A 172 5.22 15.93 -1.75
N GLU A 173 5.38 16.60 -0.61
CA GLU A 173 4.49 17.65 -0.16
C GLU A 173 4.42 18.80 -1.15
N LYS A 174 5.57 19.35 -1.57
CA LYS A 174 5.62 20.47 -2.51
C LYS A 174 5.10 20.12 -3.90
N ALA A 175 5.33 18.89 -4.35
CA ALA A 175 5.04 18.49 -5.72
C ALA A 175 3.62 17.92 -5.91
N LEU A 176 3.10 17.20 -4.90
CA LEU A 176 1.93 16.33 -5.06
C LEU A 176 0.78 16.65 -4.11
N TRP A 177 1.01 17.33 -2.99
CA TRP A 177 -0.08 17.65 -2.06
C TRP A 177 -0.95 18.79 -2.60
N PRO A 178 -2.20 18.94 -2.11
CA PRO A 178 -3.01 20.11 -2.42
C PRO A 178 -2.26 21.41 -2.11
N ASN A 179 -2.25 22.35 -3.06
CA ASN A 179 -1.67 23.66 -2.84
C ASN A 179 -2.59 24.57 -2.00
N GLU A 180 -2.18 25.82 -1.75
CA GLU A 180 -2.97 26.78 -0.95
C GLU A 180 -4.38 27.05 -1.49
N ASN A 181 -4.61 26.84 -2.78
CA ASN A 181 -5.93 26.98 -3.42
C ASN A 181 -6.71 25.65 -3.45
N GLY A 182 -6.17 24.60 -2.80
CA GLY A 182 -6.72 23.24 -2.79
C GLY A 182 -6.50 22.46 -4.08
N ALA A 183 -5.82 23.01 -5.09
CA ALA A 183 -5.61 22.28 -6.35
C ALA A 183 -4.58 21.16 -6.13
N ILE A 184 -4.92 19.96 -6.60
CA ILE A 184 -4.09 18.76 -6.49
C ILE A 184 -3.39 18.54 -7.84
N ALA A 185 -2.10 18.21 -7.80
CA ALA A 185 -1.36 17.83 -9.00
C ALA A 185 -1.97 16.59 -9.66
N GLN A 186 -1.81 16.43 -10.97
CA GLN A 186 -2.35 15.28 -11.71
C GLN A 186 -1.92 13.94 -11.08
N ASP A 187 -0.65 13.83 -10.69
CA ASP A 187 -0.07 12.62 -10.07
C ASP A 187 -0.17 12.64 -8.52
N GLY A 188 -0.83 13.65 -7.94
CA GLY A 188 -0.96 13.83 -6.49
C GLY A 188 -2.17 13.14 -5.87
N GLU A 189 -2.98 12.50 -6.71
CA GLU A 189 -4.20 11.81 -6.34
C GLU A 189 -4.25 10.43 -6.97
N TRP A 190 -4.71 9.47 -6.18
CA TRP A 190 -5.02 8.13 -6.62
C TRP A 190 -6.48 7.80 -6.34
N ILE A 191 -7.23 7.42 -7.39
CA ILE A 191 -8.58 6.87 -7.23
C ILE A 191 -8.49 5.34 -7.29
N VAL A 192 -8.89 4.68 -6.20
CA VAL A 192 -8.85 3.21 -6.16
C VAL A 192 -9.79 2.64 -7.21
N GLY A 193 -9.29 1.73 -8.06
CA GLY A 193 -10.03 1.16 -9.19
C GLY A 193 -9.78 1.85 -10.54
N GLU A 194 -8.95 2.89 -10.58
CA GLU A 194 -8.52 3.52 -11.83
C GLU A 194 -7.66 2.53 -12.65
N GLU A 195 -7.89 2.50 -13.96
CA GLU A 195 -7.33 1.54 -14.94
C GLU A 195 -7.81 0.10 -14.75
N PHE A 196 -7.68 -0.45 -13.54
CA PHE A 196 -8.09 -1.81 -13.17
C PHE A 196 -8.83 -1.81 -11.83
N GLY A 197 -9.80 -2.73 -11.69
CA GLY A 197 -10.44 -3.00 -10.40
C GLY A 197 -9.50 -3.71 -9.43
N LEU A 198 -10.03 -4.24 -8.32
CA LEU A 198 -9.19 -4.96 -7.37
C LEU A 198 -8.66 -6.28 -7.98
N ASP A 199 -7.45 -6.65 -7.56
CA ASP A 199 -6.82 -7.92 -7.89
C ASP A 199 -7.05 -8.93 -6.76
N LEU A 200 -7.89 -9.94 -6.99
CA LEU A 200 -8.01 -11.09 -6.11
C LEU A 200 -6.80 -12.00 -6.36
N HIS A 201 -5.86 -12.00 -5.43
CA HIS A 201 -4.57 -12.67 -5.57
C HIS A 201 -4.38 -13.67 -4.42
N LYS A 202 -3.76 -14.83 -4.68
CA LYS A 202 -3.42 -15.84 -3.67
C LYS A 202 -1.92 -16.16 -3.64
N GLY A 203 -1.41 -16.64 -2.50
CA GLY A 203 -0.03 -17.14 -2.36
C GLY A 203 0.95 -16.13 -1.76
N ASN A 204 2.18 -16.12 -2.29
CA ASN A 204 3.32 -15.39 -1.69
C ASN A 204 3.35 -13.89 -2.07
N LEU A 205 2.31 -13.16 -1.68
CA LEU A 205 2.08 -11.77 -2.11
C LEU A 205 3.10 -10.76 -1.57
N TRP A 206 3.68 -11.03 -0.40
CA TRP A 206 4.49 -10.06 0.36
C TRP A 206 5.76 -9.56 -0.35
N TYR A 207 6.22 -10.30 -1.35
CA TYR A 207 7.40 -10.00 -2.15
C TYR A 207 7.05 -9.95 -3.65
N GLY A 208 5.77 -9.70 -3.98
CA GLY A 208 5.31 -9.60 -5.37
C GLY A 208 5.07 -10.92 -6.09
N GLY A 209 5.07 -12.04 -5.38
CA GLY A 209 4.75 -13.35 -5.94
C GLY A 209 3.24 -13.65 -5.92
N GLY A 210 2.93 -14.95 -5.89
CA GLY A 210 1.54 -15.43 -5.88
C GLY A 210 0.90 -15.50 -7.26
N GLU A 211 -0.37 -15.90 -7.30
CA GLU A 211 -1.16 -16.08 -8.51
C GLU A 211 -2.44 -15.23 -8.49
N ARG A 212 -2.64 -14.46 -9.56
CA ARG A 212 -3.88 -13.72 -9.80
C ARG A 212 -5.02 -14.70 -10.07
N VAL A 213 -6.08 -14.59 -9.29
CA VAL A 213 -7.32 -15.36 -9.45
C VAL A 213 -8.32 -14.59 -10.33
N LYS A 214 -8.51 -13.29 -10.06
CA LYS A 214 -9.42 -12.44 -10.83
C LYS A 214 -9.00 -10.98 -10.71
N ILE A 215 -9.02 -10.26 -11.83
CA ILE A 215 -8.90 -8.80 -11.86
C ILE A 215 -10.27 -8.19 -12.13
N GLY A 216 -10.61 -7.17 -11.35
CA GLY A 216 -11.87 -6.46 -11.50
C GLY A 216 -11.87 -5.43 -12.62
N LYS A 217 -13.07 -4.95 -12.93
CA LYS A 217 -13.29 -3.86 -13.89
C LYS A 217 -12.77 -2.53 -13.33
N GLY A 218 -11.90 -1.87 -14.10
CA GLY A 218 -11.47 -0.50 -13.83
C GLY A 218 -12.26 0.55 -14.61
N PHE A 219 -11.93 1.82 -14.36
CA PHE A 219 -12.45 2.97 -15.12
C PHE A 219 -11.31 3.89 -15.56
N LYS A 220 -11.60 4.78 -16.50
CA LYS A 220 -10.68 5.85 -16.94
C LYS A 220 -11.14 7.19 -16.36
N ARG A 221 -10.17 8.03 -16.05
CA ARG A 221 -10.37 9.41 -15.61
C ARG A 221 -10.64 10.35 -16.78
#